data_AF-A0A916CYC8-F1
#
_entry.id   AF-A0A916CYC8-F1
#
_cell.length_a   1.000
_cell.length_b   1.000
_cell.length_c   1.000
_cell.angle_alpha   90.00
_cell.angle_beta   90.00
_cell.angle_gamma   90.00
#
_symmetry.space_group_name_H-M   'P 1'
#
loop_
_entity.id
_entity.type
_entity.pdbx_description
1 polymer ?
#
loop_
_entity_poly.entity_id
_entity_poly.type
_entity_poly.pdbx_seq_one_letter_code
_entity_poly.pdbx_strand_id
1 'polypeptide(L)'
;RVCYILREGETQAPAEVQRGFDVIRTAVEKSRRAMKPGVTGNSIDIISRGIVTDAGYPEFPYALGHQLGRVAHDGGALLGPL
;
A
#
# COMPACT_ATOMS: atom_id res chain seq x y z
N ARG A 1 -6.85 3.38 -7.00
CA ARG A 1 -5.95 3.02 -8.13
C ARG A 1 -5.23 4.28 -8.55
N VAL A 2 -3.98 4.18 -9.01
CA VAL A 2 -3.20 5.31 -9.54
C VAL A 2 -2.89 5.00 -11.00
N CYS A 3 -3.01 6.00 -11.87
CA CYS A 3 -2.63 5.90 -13.27
C CYS A 3 -1.72 7.09 -13.64
N TYR A 4 -0.76 6.81 -14.50
CA TYR A 4 -0.03 7.82 -15.25
C TYR A 4 -0.52 7.75 -16.69
N ILE A 5 -0.94 8.89 -17.24
CA ILE A 5 -1.36 9.00 -18.64
C ILE A 5 -0.12 9.43 -19.43
N LEU A 6 0.28 8.61 -20.40
CA LEU A 6 1.43 8.87 -21.25
C LEU A 6 1.25 10.20 -21.98
N ARG A 7 2.33 10.97 -22.07
CA ARG A 7 2.40 12.14 -22.94
C ARG A 7 2.53 11.70 -24.39
N GLU A 8 2.27 12.61 -25.31
CA GLU A 8 2.50 12.38 -26.73
C GLU A 8 3.93 11.90 -26.97
N GLY A 9 4.09 10.80 -27.71
CA GLY A 9 5.39 10.18 -28.00
C GLY A 9 5.99 9.30 -26.89
N GLU A 10 5.39 9.23 -25.70
CA GLU A 10 5.82 8.26 -24.67
C GLU A 10 5.20 6.88 -24.94
N THR A 11 6.00 5.83 -24.73
CA THR A 11 5.54 4.42 -24.78
C THR A 11 5.54 3.75 -23.39
N GLN A 12 6.14 4.41 -22.40
CA GLN A 12 6.21 3.96 -21.01
C GLN A 12 6.29 5.17 -20.08
N ALA A 13 5.80 5.02 -18.85
CA ALA A 13 5.90 6.06 -17.83
C ALA A 13 7.37 6.37 -17.51
N PRO A 14 7.70 7.63 -17.15
CA PRO A 14 9.03 7.99 -16.68
C PRO A 14 9.51 7.07 -15.55
N ALA A 15 10.82 6.79 -15.51
CA ALA A 15 11.40 5.82 -14.59
C ALA A 15 11.05 6.10 -13.11
N GLU A 16 10.99 7.37 -12.71
CA GLU A 16 10.61 7.78 -11.35
C GLU A 16 9.15 7.45 -11.01
N VAL A 17 8.23 7.61 -11.98
CA VAL A 17 6.81 7.30 -11.83
C VAL A 17 6.61 5.79 -11.78
N GLN A 18 7.27 5.06 -12.69
CA GLN A 18 7.24 3.60 -12.72
C GLN A 18 7.78 3.00 -11.42
N ARG A 19 8.89 3.53 -10.89
CA ARG A 19 9.46 3.12 -9.60
C ARG A 19 8.46 3.30 -8.46
N GLY A 20 7.82 4.47 -8.35
CA GLY A 20 6.82 4.72 -7.31
C GLY A 20 5.62 3.77 -7.41
N PHE A 21 5.14 3.53 -8.64
CA PHE A 21 4.05 2.58 -8.90
C PHE A 21 4.42 1.16 -8.46
N ASP A 22 5.61 0.68 -8.82
CA ASP A 22 6.06 -0.67 -8.49
C ASP A 22 6.28 -0.86 -6.99
N VAL A 23 6.76 0.17 -6.28
CA VAL A 23 6.90 0.14 -4.81
C VAL A 23 5.53 0.00 -4.15
N ILE A 24 4.55 0.84 -4.50
CA ILE A 24 3.20 0.78 -3.93
C ILE A 24 2.53 -0.56 -4.26
N ARG A 25 2.62 -1.01 -5.52
CA ARG A 25 2.06 -2.30 -5.94
C ARG A 25 2.69 -3.46 -5.15
N THR A 26 4.01 -3.42 -4.94
CA THR A 26 4.73 -4.43 -4.17
C THR A 26 4.30 -4.41 -2.70
N ALA A 27 4.19 -3.23 -2.09
CA ALA A 27 3.71 -3.08 -0.71
C ALA A 27 2.33 -3.70 -0.51
N VAL A 28 1.36 -3.35 -1.39
CA VAL A 28 0.00 -3.89 -1.36
C VAL A 28 -0.02 -5.41 -1.50
N GLU A 29 0.71 -5.95 -2.49
CA GLU A 29 0.69 -7.39 -2.76
C GLU A 29 1.40 -8.21 -1.66
N LYS A 30 2.47 -7.67 -1.07
CA LYS A 30 3.17 -8.31 0.06
C LYS A 30 2.31 -8.30 1.32
N SER A 31 1.68 -7.16 1.65
CA SER A 31 0.72 -7.07 2.75
C SER A 31 -0.44 -8.05 2.54
N ARG A 32 -1.04 -8.11 1.34
CA ARG A 32 -2.12 -9.06 1.01
C ARG A 32 -1.70 -10.52 1.22
N ARG A 33 -0.51 -10.91 0.78
CA ARG A 33 0.01 -12.30 0.92
C ARG A 33 0.29 -12.69 2.37
N ALA A 34 0.62 -11.73 3.23
CA ALA A 34 0.91 -11.99 4.63
C ALA A 34 -0.37 -12.19 5.49
N MET A 35 -1.53 -11.76 5.00
CA MET A 35 -2.81 -11.90 5.71
C MET A 35 -3.24 -13.36 5.81
N LYS A 36 -3.42 -13.84 7.05
CA LYS A 36 -3.96 -15.15 7.41
C LYS A 36 -4.52 -15.13 8.84
N PRO A 37 -5.35 -16.10 9.26
CA PRO A 37 -5.84 -16.17 10.64
C PRO A 37 -4.71 -16.09 11.67
N GLY A 38 -4.92 -15.30 12.73
CA GLY A 38 -3.96 -15.09 13.81
C GLY A 38 -2.93 -13.96 13.57
N VAL A 39 -2.89 -13.35 12.38
CA VAL A 39 -2.00 -12.21 12.10
C VAL A 39 -2.67 -10.89 12.51
N THR A 40 -1.92 -9.99 13.14
CA THR A 40 -2.44 -8.69 13.60
C THR A 40 -2.39 -7.65 12.48
N GLY A 41 -3.32 -6.69 12.50
CA GLY A 41 -3.35 -5.60 11.52
C GLY A 41 -2.06 -4.76 11.53
N ASN A 42 -1.48 -4.55 12.72
CA ASN A 42 -0.19 -3.86 12.86
C ASN A 42 0.97 -4.60 12.18
N SER A 43 1.04 -5.93 12.29
CA SER A 43 2.10 -6.68 11.61
C SER A 43 2.02 -6.61 10.08
N ILE A 44 0.80 -6.46 9.53
CA ILE A 44 0.59 -6.24 8.09
C ILE A 44 0.99 -4.82 7.68
N ASP A 45 0.71 -3.85 8.52
CA ASP A 45 1.04 -2.44 8.31
C ASP A 45 2.56 -2.21 8.29
N ILE A 46 3.30 -2.85 9.21
CA ILE A 46 4.78 -2.83 9.25
C ILE A 46 5.40 -3.27 7.92
N ILE A 47 4.85 -4.29 7.25
CA ILE A 47 5.35 -4.78 5.96
C ILE A 47 5.29 -3.67 4.90
N SER A 48 4.17 -2.96 4.82
CA SER A 48 3.99 -1.91 3.83
C SER A 48 4.86 -0.69 4.14
N ARG A 49 4.96 -0.28 5.41
CA ARG A 49 5.85 0.83 5.82
C ARG A 49 7.30 0.51 5.47
N GLY A 50 7.78 -0.67 5.84
CA GLY A 50 9.14 -1.13 5.53
C GLY A 50 9.45 -1.06 4.04
N ILE A 51 8.58 -1.61 3.18
CA ILE A 51 8.79 -1.56 1.72
C ILE A 51 8.88 -0.12 1.19
N VAL A 52 8.04 0.79 1.69
CA VAL A 52 8.03 2.19 1.26
C VAL A 52 9.29 2.93 1.73
N THR A 53 9.67 2.75 3.00
CA THR A 53 10.85 3.42 3.59
C THR A 53 12.16 2.85 3.07
N ASP A 54 12.25 1.54 2.84
CA ASP A 54 13.43 0.89 2.25
C ASP A 54 13.65 1.34 0.79
N ALA A 55 12.57 1.71 0.10
CA ALA A 55 12.63 2.35 -1.21
C ALA A 55 12.98 3.86 -1.13
N GLY A 56 13.32 4.39 0.04
CA GLY A 56 13.75 5.78 0.23
C GLY A 56 12.62 6.81 0.18
N TYR A 57 11.36 6.39 0.26
CA TYR A 57 10.23 7.31 0.42
C TYR A 57 9.98 7.57 1.91
N PRO A 58 9.47 8.75 2.28
CA PRO A 58 9.06 9.01 3.65
C PRO A 58 7.94 8.06 4.07
N GLU A 59 7.89 7.75 5.36
CA GLU A 59 6.77 7.03 5.93
C GLU A 59 5.47 7.84 5.76
N PHE A 60 4.36 7.16 5.44
CA PHE A 60 3.06 7.79 5.24
C PHE A 60 2.29 7.92 6.58
N PRO A 61 1.59 9.04 6.83
CA PRO A 61 0.99 9.34 8.14
C PRO A 61 -0.38 8.70 8.39
N TYR A 62 -0.80 7.75 7.55
CA TYR A 62 -2.13 7.12 7.59
C TYR A 62 -2.03 5.59 7.69
N ALA A 63 -3.14 4.92 7.96
CA ALA A 63 -3.26 3.46 7.96
C ALA A 63 -3.41 2.91 6.52
N LEU A 64 -3.18 1.61 6.31
CA LEU A 64 -3.42 0.95 5.02
C LEU A 64 -4.91 0.88 4.64
N GLY A 65 -5.78 0.88 5.64
CA GLY A 65 -7.23 0.88 5.47
C GLY A 65 -7.97 0.29 6.66
N HIS A 66 -9.26 0.09 6.47
CA HIS A 66 -10.21 -0.39 7.47
C HIS A 66 -11.00 -1.59 6.94
N GLN A 67 -11.68 -2.29 7.84
CA GLN A 67 -12.64 -3.32 7.45
C GLN A 67 -13.84 -2.75 6.69
N LEU A 68 -14.38 -3.53 5.77
CA LEU A 68 -15.60 -3.26 5.02
C LEU A 68 -16.53 -4.46 5.13
N GLY A 69 -17.82 -4.21 5.31
CA GLY A 69 -18.84 -5.24 5.44
C GLY A 69 -20.23 -4.68 5.28
N ARG A 70 -20.95 -4.49 6.40
CA ARG A 70 -22.33 -3.97 6.38
C ARG A 70 -22.38 -2.46 6.21
N VAL A 71 -21.41 -1.74 6.77
CA VAL A 71 -21.21 -0.31 6.56
C VAL A 71 -19.81 -0.05 6.02
N ALA A 72 -19.62 1.16 5.47
CA ALA A 72 -18.34 1.59 4.94
C ALA A 72 -17.22 1.50 6.00
N HIS A 73 -17.54 1.73 7.27
CA HIS A 73 -16.60 1.65 8.39
C HIS A 73 -17.24 0.89 9.56
N ASP A 74 -17.13 -0.45 9.58
CA ASP A 74 -17.80 -1.32 10.58
C ASP A 74 -17.20 -1.20 12.01
N GLY A 75 -16.19 -0.35 12.24
CA GLY A 75 -15.69 0.02 13.58
C GLY A 75 -14.78 -0.97 14.32
N GLY A 76 -14.40 -2.09 13.71
CA GLY A 76 -13.59 -3.16 14.33
C GLY A 76 -12.11 -3.12 13.95
N ALA A 77 -11.73 -3.78 12.85
CA ALA A 77 -10.35 -3.98 12.44
C ALA A 77 -9.76 -2.81 11.63
N LEU A 78 -8.48 -2.55 11.92
CA LEU A 78 -7.61 -1.60 11.23
C LEU A 78 -6.32 -2.31 10.79
N LEU A 79 -5.83 -1.96 9.60
CA LEU A 79 -4.46 -2.28 9.19
C LEU A 79 -3.62 -1.01 9.36
N GLY A 80 -3.06 -0.81 10.55
CA GLY A 80 -2.42 0.44 10.92
C GLY A 80 -1.38 0.31 12.03
N PRO A 81 -0.67 1.41 12.35
CA PRO A 81 0.34 1.43 13.39
C PRO A 81 -0.31 1.25 14.77
N LEU A 82 0.51 0.92 15.78
CA LEU A 82 0.05 0.84 17.18
C LEU A 82 -0.21 2.25 17.75
#